data_AF-A0AAV2HNV9-F1
#
_entry.id   AF-A0AAV2HNV9-F1
#
_cell.length_a   1.000
_cell.length_b   1.000
_cell.length_c   1.000
_cell.angle_alpha   90.00
_cell.angle_beta   90.00
_cell.angle_gamma   90.00
#
_symmetry.space_group_name_H-M   'P 1'
#
loop_
_entity.id
_entity.type
_entity.pdbx_description
1 polymer ?
#
loop_
_entity_poly.entity_id
_entity_poly.type
_entity_poly.pdbx_seq_one_letter_code
_entity_poly.pdbx_strand_id
1 'polypeptide(L)'
;VNLAHILGDGEKWLVDLFHATIHASEEESAFCKAFTVVTKMFSYYPKSVREECGQEIWQQYTQPLKMTSDGNVDSDSLWKSLYVFYCLKNYFFPLEESVKEDLVFNLSSDNFWTIVQAGLVGVDPSHRKLSMYLLKRLVDTCNKNKCTLNAPVAGETTSKKFSDKVPLFWWSPKYGDQLTVIWDHFFLMIETLEEKQVHVIKPLLPRMQKLLDASSITSEEGLPLLHSSWLVTIVTRCFHHDSIYMSRWGAQILLNLDLNKVPLVKHHQLKFLSHDLLMYLQENKLYSRYEGTFLGNCSPIGQALKTFFANLFSSLTKDQKVEYLRNLLQIICDNSWGSIPMVFVFQGLSHVPADPVVGPELLQLIRQVLQTCLTFHEIVTRG
;
A
#
# COMPACT_ATOMS: atom_id res chain seq x y z
N VAL A 1 -44.17 13.72 34.07
CA VAL A 1 -44.19 14.27 32.69
C VAL A 1 -43.39 13.32 31.84
N ASN A 2 -44.03 12.73 30.83
CA ASN A 2 -43.52 11.61 30.04
C ASN A 2 -42.40 12.13 29.09
N LEU A 3 -41.14 11.76 29.37
CA LEU A 3 -39.96 12.16 28.56
C LEU A 3 -40.11 11.80 27.07
N ALA A 4 -40.92 10.79 26.76
CA ALA A 4 -41.28 10.39 25.40
C ALA A 4 -42.06 11.45 24.61
N HIS A 5 -42.72 12.41 25.28
CA HIS A 5 -43.57 13.40 24.62
C HIS A 5 -42.85 14.74 24.31
N ILE A 6 -41.69 14.97 24.93
CA ILE A 6 -40.77 16.09 24.59
C ILE A 6 -39.82 15.65 23.46
N LEU A 7 -39.52 14.36 23.37
CA LEU A 7 -38.74 13.74 22.30
C LEU A 7 -39.64 13.31 21.12
N GLY A 8 -40.46 14.23 20.61
CA GLY A 8 -41.40 14.00 19.50
C GLY A 8 -40.75 13.62 18.16
N ASP A 9 -39.42 13.55 18.13
CA ASP A 9 -38.56 13.08 17.03
C ASP A 9 -37.37 12.33 17.67
N GLY A 10 -37.66 11.44 18.64
CA GLY A 10 -36.75 11.01 19.70
C GLY A 10 -35.46 10.29 19.29
N GLU A 11 -35.32 9.94 18.02
CA GLU A 11 -34.11 9.37 17.43
C GLU A 11 -33.38 10.35 16.50
N LYS A 12 -34.09 11.35 15.96
CA LYS A 12 -33.55 12.31 14.98
C LYS A 12 -32.48 13.21 15.57
N TRP A 13 -32.65 13.64 16.82
CA TRP A 13 -31.62 14.43 17.50
C TRP A 13 -30.30 13.66 17.70
N LEU A 14 -30.35 12.32 17.79
CA LEU A 14 -29.15 11.48 17.86
C LEU A 14 -28.42 11.47 16.51
N VAL A 15 -29.18 11.37 15.41
CA VAL A 15 -28.67 11.48 14.04
C VAL A 15 -28.08 12.87 13.81
N ASP A 16 -28.81 13.94 14.15
CA ASP A 16 -28.37 15.33 14.00
C ASP A 16 -27.11 15.62 14.83
N LEU A 17 -27.02 15.11 16.06
CA LEU A 17 -25.82 15.22 16.90
C LEU A 17 -24.64 14.48 16.28
N PHE A 18 -24.89 13.31 15.70
CA PHE A 18 -23.88 12.51 15.03
C PHE A 18 -23.36 13.21 13.77
N HIS A 19 -24.25 13.73 12.92
CA HIS A 19 -23.92 14.53 11.73
C HIS A 19 -23.16 15.80 12.10
N ALA A 20 -23.64 16.53 13.12
CA ALA A 20 -22.95 17.71 13.61
C ALA A 20 -21.51 17.37 14.03
N THR A 21 -21.28 16.20 14.63
CA THR A 21 -19.94 15.77 15.06
C THR A 21 -19.05 15.33 13.90
N ILE A 22 -19.59 14.65 12.90
CA ILE A 22 -18.87 14.29 11.67
C ILE A 22 -18.40 15.55 10.92
N HIS A 23 -19.24 16.59 10.89
CA HIS A 23 -18.96 17.84 10.20
C HIS A 23 -18.31 18.90 11.10
N ALA A 24 -18.18 18.64 12.40
CA ALA A 24 -17.62 19.60 13.35
C ALA A 24 -16.10 19.57 13.36
N SER A 25 -15.54 20.78 13.36
CA SER A 25 -14.17 21.13 13.70
C SER A 25 -13.08 20.67 12.73
N GLU A 26 -12.38 21.66 12.15
CA GLU A 26 -11.09 21.44 11.49
C GLU A 26 -9.98 21.11 12.50
N GLU A 27 -10.15 21.49 13.78
CA GLU A 27 -9.20 21.20 14.85
C GLU A 27 -9.26 19.72 15.29
N GLU A 28 -8.16 19.01 15.11
CA GLU A 28 -7.99 17.58 15.42
C GLU A 28 -8.37 17.20 16.87
N SER A 29 -7.92 18.00 17.85
CA SER A 29 -8.18 17.77 19.28
C SER A 29 -9.68 17.82 19.61
N ALA A 30 -10.39 18.78 19.04
CA ALA A 30 -11.83 18.93 19.24
C ALA A 30 -12.61 17.80 18.56
N PHE A 31 -12.24 17.45 17.32
CA PHE A 31 -12.83 16.31 16.61
C PHE A 31 -12.64 15.01 17.40
N CYS A 32 -11.42 14.72 17.85
CA CYS A 32 -11.13 13.48 18.59
C CYS A 32 -11.96 13.38 19.87
N LYS A 33 -12.09 14.46 20.63
CA LYS A 33 -12.90 14.50 21.86
C LYS A 33 -14.37 14.30 21.56
N ALA A 34 -14.92 15.05 20.61
CA ALA A 34 -16.33 14.97 20.24
C ALA A 34 -16.68 13.58 19.70
N PHE A 35 -15.89 13.06 18.76
CA PHE A 35 -16.12 11.75 18.15
C PHE A 35 -15.97 10.61 19.16
N THR A 36 -15.02 10.68 20.09
CA THR A 36 -14.89 9.67 21.17
C THR A 36 -16.13 9.61 22.05
N VAL A 37 -16.70 10.77 22.39
CA VAL A 37 -17.90 10.86 23.23
C VAL A 37 -19.10 10.29 22.48
N VAL A 38 -19.29 10.69 21.23
CA VAL A 38 -20.40 10.22 20.39
C VAL A 38 -20.30 8.71 20.11
N THR A 39 -19.10 8.19 19.84
CA THR A 39 -18.90 6.75 19.61
C THR A 39 -19.12 5.89 20.85
N LYS A 40 -18.86 6.41 22.06
CA LYS A 40 -19.25 5.75 23.30
C LYS A 40 -20.77 5.71 23.49
N MET A 41 -21.48 6.74 23.05
CA MET A 41 -22.94 6.75 23.07
C MET A 41 -23.54 5.86 21.98
N PHE A 42 -22.81 5.65 20.88
CA PHE A 42 -23.26 4.89 19.73
C PHE A 42 -23.75 3.48 20.08
N SER A 43 -23.13 2.79 21.05
CA SER A 43 -23.61 1.45 21.48
C SER A 43 -25.01 1.46 22.11
N TYR A 44 -25.46 2.61 22.62
CA TYR A 44 -26.77 2.80 23.23
C TYR A 44 -27.83 3.28 22.23
N TYR A 45 -27.43 3.59 20.99
CA TYR A 45 -28.36 4.05 19.98
C TYR A 45 -29.28 2.90 19.53
N PRO A 46 -30.55 3.20 19.18
CA PRO A 46 -31.44 2.25 18.53
C PRO A 46 -30.79 1.58 17.32
N LYS A 47 -31.16 0.32 17.04
CA LYS A 47 -30.54 -0.46 15.96
C LYS A 47 -30.68 0.23 14.59
N SER A 48 -31.87 0.77 14.30
CA SER A 48 -32.18 1.57 13.10
C SER A 48 -31.18 2.71 12.90
N VAL A 49 -31.01 3.54 13.94
CA VAL A 49 -30.11 4.70 13.95
C VAL A 49 -28.65 4.27 13.77
N ARG A 50 -28.23 3.17 14.43
CA ARG A 50 -26.86 2.66 14.27
C ARG A 50 -26.57 2.19 12.85
N GLU A 51 -27.54 1.56 12.20
CA GLU A 51 -27.41 1.07 10.82
C GLU A 51 -27.33 2.24 9.84
N GLU A 52 -28.23 3.20 9.94
CA GLU A 52 -28.23 4.43 9.13
C GLU A 52 -26.93 5.22 9.27
N CYS A 53 -26.59 5.65 10.48
CA CYS A 53 -25.34 6.39 10.73
C CYS A 53 -24.11 5.56 10.36
N GLY A 54 -24.13 4.25 10.64
CA GLY A 54 -23.03 3.33 10.32
C GLY A 54 -22.73 3.25 8.84
N GLN A 55 -23.76 3.17 7.99
CA GLN A 55 -23.62 3.15 6.54
C GLN A 55 -23.08 4.48 6.02
N GLU A 56 -23.60 5.59 6.51
CA GLU A 56 -23.15 6.93 6.12
C GLU A 56 -21.68 7.18 6.49
N ILE A 57 -21.28 6.83 7.70
CA ILE A 57 -19.88 6.91 8.15
C ILE A 57 -18.99 6.07 7.22
N TRP A 58 -19.40 4.84 6.93
CA TRP A 58 -18.62 3.98 6.05
C TRP A 58 -18.44 4.64 4.69
N GLN A 59 -19.53 5.11 4.08
CA GLN A 59 -19.48 5.79 2.78
C GLN A 59 -18.59 7.03 2.81
N GLN A 60 -18.71 7.88 3.83
CA GLN A 60 -17.95 9.12 3.92
C GLN A 60 -16.45 8.89 4.13
N TYR A 61 -16.07 7.96 5.01
CA TYR A 61 -14.67 7.75 5.39
C TYR A 61 -13.97 6.64 4.60
N THR A 62 -14.67 5.97 3.68
CA THR A 62 -14.08 5.10 2.64
C THR A 62 -14.05 5.75 1.26
N GLN A 63 -14.20 7.08 1.15
CA GLN A 63 -13.96 7.77 -0.10
C GLN A 63 -12.49 7.62 -0.56
N PRO A 64 -12.21 7.66 -1.88
CA PRO A 64 -10.85 7.65 -2.38
C PRO A 64 -9.98 8.70 -1.68
N LEU A 65 -8.78 8.31 -1.28
CA LEU A 65 -7.84 9.20 -0.61
C LEU A 65 -7.57 10.44 -1.44
N LYS A 66 -7.66 11.62 -0.80
CA LYS A 66 -7.30 12.88 -1.42
C LYS A 66 -5.77 12.94 -1.58
N MET A 67 -5.32 13.48 -2.70
CA MET A 67 -3.90 13.69 -2.97
C MET A 67 -3.58 15.19 -2.83
N THR A 68 -2.43 15.51 -2.25
CA THR A 68 -1.89 16.87 -2.22
C THR A 68 -1.33 17.26 -3.58
N SER A 69 -1.01 18.56 -3.75
CA SER A 69 -0.34 19.06 -4.97
C SER A 69 0.95 18.31 -5.31
N ASP A 70 1.62 17.79 -4.28
CA ASP A 70 2.91 17.12 -4.39
C ASP A 70 2.76 15.61 -4.64
N GLY A 71 1.53 15.14 -4.87
CA GLY A 71 1.22 13.73 -5.17
C GLY A 71 1.19 12.81 -3.95
N ASN A 72 1.35 13.34 -2.74
CA ASN A 72 1.26 12.60 -1.49
C ASN A 72 -0.20 12.45 -1.05
N VAL A 73 -0.49 11.42 -0.25
CA VAL A 73 -1.80 11.30 0.40
C VAL A 73 -1.99 12.45 1.38
N ASP A 74 -3.14 13.10 1.32
CA ASP A 74 -3.54 14.13 2.27
C ASP A 74 -3.60 13.55 3.68
N SER A 75 -2.72 14.04 4.54
CA SER A 75 -2.55 13.53 5.89
C SER A 75 -3.82 13.71 6.73
N ASP A 76 -4.55 14.81 6.51
CA ASP A 76 -5.75 15.14 7.28
C ASP A 76 -6.89 14.13 7.03
N SER A 77 -7.22 13.89 5.77
CA SER A 77 -8.23 12.90 5.40
C SER A 77 -7.85 11.48 5.83
N LEU A 78 -6.57 11.11 5.70
CA LEU A 78 -6.10 9.78 6.08
C LEU A 78 -6.25 9.53 7.59
N TRP A 79 -5.79 10.45 8.43
CA TRP A 79 -5.88 10.27 9.89
C TRP A 79 -7.33 10.22 10.35
N LYS A 80 -8.20 11.08 9.80
CA LYS A 80 -9.62 11.13 10.13
C LYS A 80 -10.29 9.78 9.84
N SER A 81 -10.08 9.23 8.64
CA SER A 81 -10.62 7.92 8.28
C SER A 81 -10.15 6.82 9.24
N LEU A 82 -8.84 6.73 9.50
CA LEU A 82 -8.28 5.72 10.40
C LEU A 82 -8.82 5.86 11.83
N TYR A 83 -8.90 7.09 12.34
CA TYR A 83 -9.38 7.38 13.69
C TYR A 83 -10.86 7.02 13.87
N VAL A 84 -11.69 7.35 12.88
CA VAL A 84 -13.13 7.02 12.88
C VAL A 84 -13.34 5.52 12.94
N PHE A 85 -12.66 4.74 12.08
CA PHE A 85 -12.73 3.27 12.12
C PHE A 85 -12.22 2.70 13.43
N TYR A 86 -11.18 3.31 14.02
CA TYR A 86 -10.65 2.89 15.32
C TYR A 86 -11.65 3.12 16.46
N CYS A 87 -12.35 4.26 16.46
CA CYS A 87 -13.37 4.56 17.47
C CYS A 87 -14.58 3.63 17.33
N LEU A 88 -14.98 3.31 16.09
CA LEU A 88 -16.11 2.44 15.77
C LEU A 88 -15.74 0.96 15.58
N LYS A 89 -14.53 0.56 15.98
CA LYS A 89 -14.02 -0.81 15.80
C LYS A 89 -14.92 -1.90 16.36
N ASN A 90 -15.67 -1.64 17.43
CA ASN A 90 -16.56 -2.65 18.01
C ASN A 90 -17.85 -2.79 17.20
N TYR A 91 -18.25 -1.72 16.52
CA TYR A 91 -19.40 -1.73 15.64
C TYR A 91 -19.07 -2.33 14.27
N PHE A 92 -18.00 -1.84 13.64
CA PHE A 92 -17.58 -2.34 12.33
C PHE A 92 -16.87 -3.69 12.44
N PHE A 93 -16.04 -3.94 13.46
CA PHE A 93 -15.21 -5.15 13.55
C PHE A 93 -15.43 -5.88 14.91
N PRO A 94 -16.64 -6.43 15.15
CA PRO A 94 -16.94 -7.13 16.40
C PRO A 94 -16.13 -8.43 16.52
N LEU A 95 -15.69 -8.79 17.74
CA LEU A 95 -14.92 -10.04 17.99
C LEU A 95 -15.79 -11.24 18.42
N GLU A 96 -16.99 -10.99 18.91
CA GLU A 96 -17.84 -12.00 19.57
C GLU A 96 -19.29 -11.95 19.06
N GLU A 97 -19.52 -11.25 17.95
CA GLU A 97 -20.82 -11.18 17.28
C GLU A 97 -20.65 -11.58 15.82
N SER A 98 -21.68 -12.20 15.24
CA SER A 98 -21.69 -12.52 13.81
C SER A 98 -21.40 -11.27 12.99
N VAL A 99 -20.45 -11.37 12.06
CA VAL A 99 -20.15 -10.29 11.14
C VAL A 99 -21.42 -9.96 10.35
N LYS A 100 -21.83 -8.69 10.37
CA LYS A 100 -23.01 -8.23 9.63
C LYS A 100 -22.80 -8.41 8.13
N GLU A 101 -23.81 -8.84 7.39
CA GLU A 101 -23.77 -8.95 5.92
C GLU A 101 -23.39 -7.60 5.28
N ASP A 102 -23.88 -6.50 5.83
CA ASP A 102 -23.49 -5.13 5.42
C ASP A 102 -21.99 -4.88 5.57
N LEU A 103 -21.34 -5.42 6.61
CA LEU A 103 -19.89 -5.30 6.76
C LEU A 103 -19.15 -6.10 5.70
N VAL A 104 -19.63 -7.30 5.39
CA VAL A 104 -19.07 -8.14 4.31
C VAL A 104 -19.09 -7.37 2.99
N PHE A 105 -20.24 -6.75 2.66
CA PHE A 105 -20.40 -5.90 1.49
C PHE A 105 -19.45 -4.70 1.51
N ASN A 106 -19.39 -4.00 2.64
CA ASN A 106 -18.56 -2.83 2.84
C ASN A 106 -17.04 -3.11 2.70
N LEU A 107 -16.57 -4.23 3.24
CA LEU A 107 -15.19 -4.71 3.14
C LEU A 107 -14.85 -5.30 1.76
N SER A 108 -15.84 -5.46 0.89
CA SER A 108 -15.63 -5.81 -0.51
C SER A 108 -15.08 -4.64 -1.34
N SER A 109 -15.17 -3.41 -0.83
CA SER A 109 -14.51 -2.24 -1.45
C SER A 109 -13.02 -2.19 -1.13
N ASP A 110 -12.20 -1.89 -2.13
CA ASP A 110 -10.74 -1.72 -1.97
C ASP A 110 -10.35 -0.42 -1.26
N ASN A 111 -11.25 0.54 -1.13
CA ASN A 111 -10.91 1.86 -0.59
C ASN A 111 -10.47 1.76 0.87
N PHE A 112 -11.19 0.97 1.69
CA PHE A 112 -10.81 0.74 3.08
C PHE A 112 -9.40 0.15 3.18
N TRP A 113 -9.08 -0.87 2.37
CA TRP A 113 -7.77 -1.51 2.37
C TRP A 113 -6.68 -0.56 1.87
N THR A 114 -6.99 0.31 0.91
CA THR A 114 -6.10 1.37 0.43
C THR A 114 -5.79 2.39 1.53
N ILE A 115 -6.79 2.78 2.33
CA ILE A 115 -6.61 3.63 3.52
C ILE A 115 -5.69 2.97 4.54
N VAL A 116 -5.91 1.68 4.83
CA VAL A 116 -5.06 0.92 5.75
C VAL A 116 -3.61 0.86 5.24
N GLN A 117 -3.40 0.51 3.97
CA GLN A 117 -2.07 0.48 3.34
C GLN A 117 -1.39 1.85 3.37
N ALA A 118 -2.10 2.92 3.02
CA ALA A 118 -1.57 4.29 3.08
C ALA A 118 -1.14 4.67 4.50
N GLY A 119 -1.96 4.33 5.51
CA GLY A 119 -1.61 4.59 6.91
C GLY A 119 -0.43 3.75 7.41
N LEU A 120 -0.26 2.51 6.92
CA LEU A 120 0.91 1.69 7.24
C LEU A 120 2.21 2.26 6.67
N VAL A 121 2.16 2.86 5.47
CA VAL A 121 3.31 3.48 4.80
C VAL A 121 3.61 4.89 5.32
N GLY A 122 2.60 5.57 5.88
CA GLY A 122 2.67 6.97 6.29
C GLY A 122 3.82 7.31 7.25
N VAL A 123 4.27 8.57 7.15
CA VAL A 123 5.38 9.12 7.96
C VAL A 123 5.00 9.21 9.45
N ASP A 124 3.73 9.47 9.75
CA ASP A 124 3.24 9.59 11.12
C ASP A 124 3.13 8.22 11.82
N PRO A 125 3.83 7.99 12.96
CA PRO A 125 3.71 6.77 13.75
C PRO A 125 2.28 6.46 14.21
N SER A 126 1.44 7.48 14.41
CA SER A 126 0.06 7.35 14.83
C SER A 126 -0.79 6.68 13.75
N HIS A 127 -0.61 7.06 12.48
CA HIS A 127 -1.27 6.41 11.35
C HIS A 127 -0.88 4.94 11.28
N ARG A 128 0.42 4.64 11.42
CA ARG A 128 0.91 3.27 11.38
C ARG A 128 0.33 2.42 12.50
N LYS A 129 0.27 2.96 13.72
CA LYS A 129 -0.36 2.28 14.88
C LYS A 129 -1.84 2.03 14.66
N LEU A 130 -2.60 3.02 14.18
CA LEU A 130 -4.02 2.88 13.92
C LEU A 130 -4.29 1.86 12.79
N SER A 131 -3.58 1.96 11.66
CA SER A 131 -3.70 1.00 10.56
C SER A 131 -3.34 -0.43 11.00
N MET A 132 -2.24 -0.59 11.74
CA MET A 132 -1.83 -1.89 12.26
C MET A 132 -2.89 -2.49 13.19
N TYR A 133 -3.42 -1.66 14.10
CA TYR A 133 -4.50 -2.08 14.99
C TYR A 133 -5.73 -2.53 14.21
N LEU A 134 -6.19 -1.73 13.25
CA LEU A 134 -7.38 -2.03 12.45
C LEU A 134 -7.22 -3.32 11.65
N LEU A 135 -6.06 -3.52 11.03
CA LEU A 135 -5.78 -4.72 10.25
C LEU A 135 -5.72 -5.98 11.12
N LYS A 136 -5.00 -5.93 12.27
CA LYS A 136 -4.98 -7.03 13.25
C LYS A 136 -6.39 -7.34 13.76
N ARG A 137 -7.13 -6.30 14.14
CA ARG A 137 -8.51 -6.43 14.62
C ARG A 137 -9.41 -7.10 13.60
N LEU A 138 -9.27 -6.77 12.32
CA LEU A 138 -10.02 -7.39 11.24
C LEU A 138 -9.67 -8.87 11.05
N VAL A 139 -8.38 -9.21 11.03
CA VAL A 139 -7.93 -10.62 10.97
C VAL A 139 -8.48 -11.41 12.16
N ASP A 140 -8.40 -10.86 13.38
CA ASP A 140 -8.96 -11.48 14.59
C ASP A 140 -10.48 -11.67 14.49
N THR A 141 -11.20 -10.65 14.03
CA THR A 141 -12.65 -10.72 13.79
C THR A 141 -13.00 -11.81 12.79
N CYS A 142 -12.26 -11.92 11.68
CA CYS A 142 -12.50 -12.95 10.68
C CYS A 142 -12.23 -14.35 11.22
N ASN A 143 -11.14 -14.51 11.97
CA ASN A 143 -10.75 -15.79 12.54
C ASN A 143 -11.71 -16.26 13.64
N LYS A 144 -12.13 -15.36 14.54
CA LYS A 144 -13.04 -15.70 15.64
C LYS A 144 -14.47 -15.98 15.17
N ASN A 145 -14.98 -15.12 14.28
CA ASN A 145 -16.36 -15.23 13.81
C ASN A 145 -16.53 -16.25 12.67
N LYS A 146 -15.43 -16.82 12.17
CA LYS A 146 -15.42 -17.77 11.04
C LYS A 146 -16.22 -17.23 9.85
N CYS A 147 -16.05 -15.96 9.53
CA CYS A 147 -16.75 -15.33 8.40
C CYS A 147 -16.05 -15.65 7.08
N THR A 148 -16.73 -15.35 5.97
CA THR A 148 -16.16 -15.38 4.62
C THR A 148 -16.20 -13.96 4.07
N LEU A 149 -15.06 -13.46 3.60
CA LEU A 149 -14.90 -12.13 3.02
C LEU A 149 -14.20 -12.23 1.67
N ASN A 150 -14.79 -11.66 0.61
CA ASN A 150 -14.21 -11.58 -0.74
C ASN A 150 -13.76 -12.92 -1.35
N ALA A 151 -14.15 -14.05 -0.74
CA ALA A 151 -13.88 -15.39 -1.26
C ALA A 151 -14.97 -15.78 -2.28
N PRO A 152 -14.63 -16.55 -3.33
CA PRO A 152 -15.61 -17.01 -4.31
C PRO A 152 -16.61 -17.97 -3.67
N VAL A 153 -17.89 -17.78 -3.93
CA VAL A 153 -18.94 -18.67 -3.41
C VAL A 153 -18.97 -19.97 -4.24
N ALA A 154 -18.90 -21.12 -3.57
CA ALA A 154 -19.01 -22.43 -4.21
C ALA A 154 -20.38 -22.57 -4.90
N GLY A 155 -20.40 -22.70 -6.23
CA GLY A 155 -21.62 -22.89 -7.02
C GLY A 155 -21.97 -21.74 -7.98
N GLU A 156 -21.26 -20.60 -7.93
CA GLU A 156 -21.33 -19.61 -9.02
C GLU A 156 -20.48 -20.07 -10.21
N THR A 157 -21.00 -21.03 -10.96
CA THR A 157 -20.55 -21.26 -12.33
C THR A 157 -20.86 -20.03 -13.18
N THR A 158 -19.81 -19.32 -13.58
CA THR A 158 -19.71 -18.67 -14.91
C THR A 158 -20.82 -17.69 -15.30
N SER A 159 -21.00 -16.57 -14.61
CA SER A 159 -21.72 -15.42 -15.22
C SER A 159 -21.56 -14.04 -14.57
N LYS A 160 -21.13 -13.93 -13.31
CA LYS A 160 -20.44 -12.70 -12.88
C LYS A 160 -18.97 -12.93 -13.12
N LYS A 161 -18.43 -12.36 -14.21
CA LYS A 161 -17.00 -12.11 -14.25
C LYS A 161 -16.68 -11.42 -12.93
N PHE A 162 -15.98 -12.09 -12.01
CA PHE A 162 -15.15 -11.38 -11.05
C PHE A 162 -14.50 -10.30 -11.90
N SER A 163 -14.72 -9.02 -11.58
CA SER A 163 -13.94 -7.98 -12.24
C SER A 163 -12.50 -8.46 -12.26
N ASP A 164 -11.72 -8.23 -13.33
CA ASP A 164 -10.32 -8.68 -13.46
C ASP A 164 -9.40 -8.28 -12.27
N LYS A 165 -9.95 -7.54 -11.30
CA LYS A 165 -9.41 -7.10 -10.04
C LYS A 165 -9.53 -8.16 -8.94
N VAL A 166 -8.37 -8.64 -8.50
CA VAL A 166 -8.19 -9.47 -7.30
C VAL A 166 -8.42 -8.60 -6.05
N PRO A 167 -9.17 -9.06 -5.03
CA PRO A 167 -9.39 -8.28 -3.82
C PRO A 167 -8.10 -8.05 -3.04
N LEU A 168 -7.94 -6.86 -2.45
CA LEU A 168 -6.76 -6.55 -1.63
C LEU A 168 -6.68 -7.42 -0.37
N PHE A 169 -7.83 -7.85 0.16
CA PHE A 169 -7.94 -8.74 1.31
C PHE A 169 -9.08 -9.71 1.07
N TRP A 170 -8.89 -10.96 1.47
CA TRP A 170 -9.96 -11.97 1.50
C TRP A 170 -9.74 -12.89 2.69
N TRP A 171 -10.82 -13.55 3.08
CA TRP A 171 -10.81 -14.53 4.15
C TRP A 171 -11.82 -15.63 3.88
N SER A 172 -11.44 -16.87 4.17
CA SER A 172 -12.32 -18.02 4.14
C SER A 172 -12.00 -18.90 5.34
N PRO A 173 -12.98 -19.43 6.07
CA PRO A 173 -12.74 -20.35 7.19
C PRO A 173 -11.91 -21.57 6.77
N LYS A 174 -12.03 -22.00 5.50
CA LYS A 174 -11.23 -23.09 4.92
C LYS A 174 -9.73 -22.80 4.95
N TYR A 175 -9.34 -21.55 4.69
CA TYR A 175 -7.94 -21.12 4.65
C TYR A 175 -7.52 -20.36 5.91
N GLY A 176 -8.38 -20.30 6.94
CA GLY A 176 -8.18 -19.43 8.11
C GLY A 176 -6.83 -19.62 8.79
N ASP A 177 -6.41 -20.87 9.03
CA ASP A 177 -5.11 -21.15 9.67
C ASP A 177 -3.93 -20.70 8.78
N GLN A 178 -4.01 -20.97 7.48
CA GLN A 178 -2.97 -20.59 6.52
C GLN A 178 -2.87 -19.06 6.40
N LEU A 179 -4.00 -18.38 6.23
CA LEU A 179 -4.07 -16.92 6.14
C LEU A 179 -3.60 -16.27 7.45
N THR A 180 -3.94 -16.82 8.61
CA THR A 180 -3.45 -16.35 9.92
C THR A 180 -1.93 -16.33 9.95
N VAL A 181 -1.28 -17.44 9.55
CA VAL A 181 0.19 -17.53 9.54
C VAL A 181 0.82 -16.51 8.59
N ILE A 182 0.22 -16.27 7.42
CA ILE A 182 0.70 -15.25 6.48
C ILE A 182 0.56 -13.83 7.07
N TRP A 183 -0.59 -13.51 7.66
CA TRP A 183 -0.81 -12.23 8.31
C TRP A 183 0.10 -12.02 9.53
N ASP A 184 0.37 -13.05 10.32
CA ASP A 184 1.34 -12.98 11.43
C ASP A 184 2.75 -12.68 10.94
N HIS A 185 3.15 -13.26 9.82
CA HIS A 185 4.41 -12.92 9.17
C HIS A 185 4.43 -11.46 8.68
N PHE A 186 3.33 -10.99 8.09
CA PHE A 186 3.19 -9.59 7.66
C PHE A 186 3.25 -8.62 8.85
N PHE A 187 2.47 -8.86 9.90
CA PHE A 187 2.43 -8.04 11.11
C PHE A 187 3.79 -7.92 11.76
N LEU A 188 4.45 -9.06 11.98
CA LEU A 188 5.76 -9.05 12.59
C LEU A 188 6.76 -8.28 11.72
N MET A 189 6.72 -8.43 10.40
CA MET A 189 7.61 -7.68 9.50
C MET A 189 7.39 -6.17 9.62
N ILE A 190 6.14 -5.70 9.56
CA ILE A 190 5.85 -4.26 9.67
C ILE A 190 6.21 -3.71 11.06
N GLU A 191 5.88 -4.43 12.13
CA GLU A 191 6.23 -4.00 13.50
C GLU A 191 7.74 -3.93 13.71
N THR A 192 8.47 -4.90 13.17
CA THR A 192 9.94 -4.91 13.25
C THR A 192 10.56 -3.76 12.47
N LEU A 193 9.95 -3.30 11.38
CA LEU A 193 10.41 -2.13 10.63
C LEU A 193 10.20 -0.81 11.39
N GLU A 194 9.54 -0.80 12.54
CA GLU A 194 9.53 0.35 13.46
C GLU A 194 10.79 0.42 14.33
N GLU A 195 11.53 -0.68 14.47
CA GLU A 195 12.76 -0.73 15.25
C GLU A 195 13.90 -0.04 14.51
N LYS A 196 14.58 0.89 15.17
CA LYS A 196 15.72 1.60 14.55
C LYS A 196 16.97 0.74 14.41
N GLN A 197 17.07 -0.31 15.21
CA GLN A 197 18.29 -1.11 15.34
C GLN A 197 18.28 -2.29 14.37
N VAL A 198 19.11 -2.21 13.33
CA VAL A 198 19.18 -3.22 12.26
C VAL A 198 19.43 -4.65 12.76
N HIS A 199 20.15 -4.83 13.88
CA HIS A 199 20.41 -6.16 14.43
C HIS A 199 19.16 -6.83 15.02
N VAL A 200 18.13 -6.06 15.37
CA VAL A 200 16.81 -6.58 15.76
C VAL A 200 16.03 -7.04 14.53
N ILE A 201 16.20 -6.35 13.40
CA ILE A 201 15.48 -6.62 12.15
C ILE A 201 16.08 -7.82 11.40
N LYS A 202 17.41 -7.93 11.35
CA LYS A 202 18.15 -8.94 10.56
C LYS A 202 17.65 -10.38 10.72
N PRO A 203 17.38 -10.89 11.94
CA PRO A 203 16.88 -12.25 12.14
C PRO A 203 15.51 -12.53 11.50
N LEU A 204 14.72 -11.50 11.21
CA LEU A 204 13.36 -11.62 10.71
C LEU A 204 13.27 -11.48 9.18
N LEU A 205 14.32 -10.99 8.53
CA LEU A 205 14.40 -10.86 7.07
C LEU A 205 14.10 -12.17 6.31
N PRO A 206 14.51 -13.37 6.76
CA PRO A 206 14.15 -14.62 6.09
C PRO A 206 12.64 -14.88 6.01
N ARG A 207 11.83 -14.28 6.91
CA ARG A 207 10.36 -14.39 6.85
C ARG A 207 9.78 -13.69 5.62
N MET A 208 10.49 -12.74 5.03
CA MET A 208 10.07 -12.10 3.78
C MET A 208 9.85 -13.14 2.68
N GLN A 209 10.67 -14.19 2.62
CA GLN A 209 10.51 -15.23 1.60
C GLN A 209 9.13 -15.89 1.67
N LYS A 210 8.60 -16.14 2.87
CA LYS A 210 7.26 -16.72 3.03
C LYS A 210 6.16 -15.80 2.50
N LEU A 211 6.33 -14.48 2.63
CA LEU A 211 5.38 -13.50 2.10
C LEU A 211 5.48 -13.42 0.57
N LEU A 212 6.70 -13.50 0.02
CA LEU A 212 6.92 -13.58 -1.43
C LEU A 212 6.29 -14.84 -2.03
N ASP A 213 6.47 -15.99 -1.37
CA ASP A 213 5.88 -17.25 -1.76
C ASP A 213 4.35 -17.17 -1.70
N ALA A 214 3.79 -16.59 -0.62
CA ALA A 214 2.35 -16.40 -0.47
C ALA A 214 1.73 -15.48 -1.54
N SER A 215 2.48 -14.49 -2.03
CA SER A 215 2.04 -13.66 -3.16
C SER A 215 2.19 -14.32 -4.53
N SER A 216 2.94 -15.42 -4.63
CA SER A 216 3.11 -16.18 -5.87
C SER A 216 2.17 -17.38 -5.97
N ILE A 217 1.68 -17.88 -4.82
CA ILE A 217 0.83 -19.07 -4.73
C ILE A 217 -0.64 -18.65 -4.76
N THR A 218 -1.39 -19.29 -5.65
CA THR A 218 -2.85 -19.16 -5.74
C THR A 218 -3.51 -20.33 -4.99
N SER A 219 -4.53 -20.01 -4.20
CA SER A 219 -5.42 -20.99 -3.57
C SER A 219 -6.21 -21.79 -4.61
N GLU A 220 -6.87 -22.87 -4.18
CA GLU A 220 -7.81 -23.61 -5.05
C GLU A 220 -8.99 -22.73 -5.50
N GLU A 221 -9.26 -21.65 -4.77
CA GLU A 221 -10.28 -20.65 -5.08
C GLU A 221 -9.79 -19.62 -6.12
N GLY A 222 -8.58 -19.76 -6.65
CA GLY A 222 -8.06 -18.84 -7.66
C GLY A 222 -7.57 -17.50 -7.10
N LEU A 223 -7.54 -17.34 -5.77
CA LEU A 223 -7.06 -16.12 -5.09
C LEU A 223 -5.64 -16.29 -4.53
N PRO A 224 -4.76 -15.27 -4.63
CA PRO A 224 -3.45 -15.31 -4.00
C PRO A 224 -3.58 -15.25 -2.47
N LEU A 225 -2.71 -15.95 -1.74
CA LEU A 225 -2.73 -15.91 -0.26
C LEU A 225 -2.36 -14.52 0.29
N LEU A 226 -1.60 -13.74 -0.47
CA LEU A 226 -1.27 -12.36 -0.15
C LEU A 226 -1.26 -11.49 -1.41
N HIS A 227 -2.16 -10.50 -1.48
CA HIS A 227 -2.13 -9.52 -2.57
C HIS A 227 -0.79 -8.76 -2.58
N SER A 228 -0.17 -8.60 -3.75
CA SER A 228 1.22 -8.10 -3.85
C SER A 228 1.38 -6.61 -3.46
N SER A 229 0.29 -5.85 -3.36
CA SER A 229 0.33 -4.48 -2.78
C SER A 229 0.77 -4.46 -1.31
N TRP A 230 0.56 -5.56 -0.57
CA TRP A 230 1.08 -5.70 0.79
C TRP A 230 2.60 -5.88 0.81
N LEU A 231 3.17 -6.53 -0.22
CA LEU A 231 4.63 -6.55 -0.39
C LEU A 231 5.16 -5.17 -0.71
N VAL A 232 4.47 -4.41 -1.58
CA VAL A 232 4.80 -3.01 -1.85
C VAL A 232 4.77 -2.20 -0.55
N THR A 233 3.78 -2.40 0.31
CA THR A 233 3.71 -1.75 1.64
C THR A 233 4.98 -1.99 2.46
N ILE A 234 5.47 -3.24 2.53
CA ILE A 234 6.72 -3.59 3.26
C ILE A 234 7.93 -2.92 2.61
N VAL A 235 8.06 -3.01 1.28
CA VAL A 235 9.20 -2.45 0.54
C VAL A 235 9.24 -0.92 0.69
N THR A 236 8.10 -0.25 0.57
CA THR A 236 8.00 1.19 0.77
C THR A 236 8.38 1.57 2.21
N ARG A 237 8.04 0.77 3.21
CA ARG A 237 8.53 0.98 4.59
C ARG A 237 10.04 0.82 4.72
N CYS A 238 10.65 -0.11 3.99
CA CYS A 238 12.11 -0.23 3.93
C CYS A 238 12.74 1.02 3.32
N PHE A 239 12.15 1.59 2.27
CA PHE A 239 12.66 2.81 1.62
C PHE A 239 12.67 4.01 2.56
N HIS A 240 11.65 4.13 3.42
CA HIS A 240 11.53 5.20 4.42
C HIS A 240 12.23 4.90 5.75
N HIS A 241 12.99 3.81 5.85
CA HIS A 241 13.68 3.45 7.07
C HIS A 241 14.98 4.27 7.26
N ASP A 242 15.27 4.71 8.49
CA ASP A 242 16.45 5.55 8.82
C ASP A 242 17.79 4.90 8.42
N SER A 243 17.84 3.57 8.47
CA SER A 243 19.03 2.81 8.08
C SER A 243 19.09 2.51 6.59
N ILE A 244 20.11 3.05 5.92
CA ILE A 244 20.46 2.74 4.52
C ILE A 244 20.58 1.24 4.24
N TYR A 245 20.94 0.43 5.24
CA TYR A 245 20.98 -1.02 5.11
C TYR A 245 19.59 -1.58 4.78
N MET A 246 18.55 -1.15 5.52
CA MET A 246 17.17 -1.60 5.32
C MET A 246 16.61 -1.10 4.00
N SER A 247 16.89 0.15 3.69
CA SER A 247 16.55 0.78 2.43
C SER A 247 17.14 -0.03 1.25
N ARG A 248 18.43 -0.38 1.32
CA ARG A 248 19.08 -1.22 0.29
C ARG A 248 18.51 -2.63 0.24
N TRP A 249 18.24 -3.25 1.40
CA TRP A 249 17.66 -4.58 1.48
C TRP A 249 16.27 -4.64 0.83
N GLY A 250 15.40 -3.67 1.11
CA GLY A 250 14.08 -3.56 0.45
C GLY A 250 14.19 -3.43 -1.06
N ALA A 251 15.14 -2.64 -1.55
CA ALA A 251 15.38 -2.50 -2.98
C ALA A 251 15.88 -3.80 -3.61
N GLN A 252 16.79 -4.52 -2.93
CA GLN A 252 17.27 -5.81 -3.41
C GLN A 252 16.14 -6.85 -3.52
N ILE A 253 15.20 -6.88 -2.57
CA ILE A 253 14.05 -7.78 -2.67
C ILE A 253 13.25 -7.50 -3.93
N LEU A 254 12.90 -6.22 -4.14
CA LEU A 254 12.07 -5.83 -5.26
C LEU A 254 12.79 -6.04 -6.61
N LEU A 255 14.07 -5.67 -6.70
CA LEU A 255 14.83 -5.76 -7.94
C LEU A 255 15.16 -7.21 -8.33
N ASN A 256 15.25 -8.13 -7.36
CA ASN A 256 15.48 -9.55 -7.62
C ASN A 256 14.17 -10.37 -7.68
N LEU A 257 13.01 -9.71 -7.60
CA LEU A 257 11.72 -10.36 -7.65
C LEU A 257 11.48 -10.97 -9.04
N ASP A 258 10.91 -12.18 -9.07
CA ASP A 258 10.41 -12.75 -10.32
C ASP A 258 9.01 -12.20 -10.62
N LEU A 259 8.93 -11.16 -11.47
CA LEU A 259 7.68 -10.49 -11.84
C LEU A 259 6.73 -11.38 -12.66
N ASN A 260 7.21 -12.51 -13.17
CA ASN A 260 6.35 -13.51 -13.79
C ASN A 260 5.61 -14.37 -12.76
N LYS A 261 6.17 -14.52 -11.55
CA LYS A 261 5.58 -15.28 -10.44
C LYS A 261 4.81 -14.39 -9.49
N VAL A 262 5.39 -13.28 -9.07
CA VAL A 262 4.74 -12.30 -8.19
C VAL A 262 4.03 -11.26 -9.06
N PRO A 263 2.69 -11.23 -9.08
CA PRO A 263 1.92 -10.52 -10.09
C PRO A 263 1.77 -9.00 -9.81
N LEU A 264 2.87 -8.29 -9.52
CA LEU A 264 2.84 -6.84 -9.20
C LEU A 264 2.14 -6.00 -10.26
N VAL A 265 2.46 -6.20 -11.54
CA VAL A 265 1.87 -5.44 -12.65
C VAL A 265 0.38 -5.75 -12.80
N LYS A 266 -0.01 -7.04 -12.70
CA LYS A 266 -1.41 -7.48 -12.77
C LYS A 266 -2.22 -6.95 -11.59
N HIS A 267 -1.60 -6.82 -10.43
CA HIS A 267 -2.17 -6.22 -9.22
C HIS A 267 -2.05 -4.68 -9.19
N HIS A 268 -1.94 -4.05 -10.36
CA HIS A 268 -1.95 -2.59 -10.56
C HIS A 268 -0.85 -1.81 -9.81
N GLN A 269 0.30 -2.44 -9.55
CA GLN A 269 1.44 -1.78 -8.89
C GLN A 269 2.42 -1.13 -9.87
N LEU A 270 2.04 -0.93 -11.14
CA LEU A 270 2.92 -0.33 -12.15
C LEU A 270 3.31 1.11 -11.79
N LYS A 271 2.38 1.90 -11.23
CA LYS A 271 2.68 3.28 -10.78
C LYS A 271 3.82 3.29 -9.75
N PHE A 272 3.80 2.37 -8.79
CA PHE A 272 4.87 2.23 -7.81
C PHE A 272 6.21 1.91 -8.48
N LEU A 273 6.22 0.99 -9.45
CA LEU A 273 7.44 0.62 -10.18
C LEU A 273 7.96 1.73 -11.11
N SER A 274 7.06 2.55 -11.68
CA SER A 274 7.37 3.59 -12.65
C SER A 274 7.56 4.98 -12.05
N HIS A 275 7.30 5.14 -10.75
CA HIS A 275 7.46 6.42 -10.05
C HIS A 275 8.20 6.26 -8.72
N ASP A 276 7.55 5.67 -7.71
CA ASP A 276 8.09 5.61 -6.34
C ASP A 276 9.44 4.89 -6.28
N LEU A 277 9.56 3.76 -6.99
CA LEU A 277 10.83 3.04 -7.11
C LEU A 277 11.91 3.89 -7.79
N LEU A 278 11.57 4.61 -8.86
CA LEU A 278 12.54 5.43 -9.59
C LEU A 278 13.02 6.62 -8.77
N MET A 279 12.09 7.31 -8.10
CA MET A 279 12.39 8.37 -7.13
C MET A 279 13.29 7.86 -6.01
N TYR A 280 13.14 6.60 -5.60
CA TYR A 280 14.02 6.03 -4.60
C TYR A 280 15.40 5.62 -5.16
N LEU A 281 15.44 5.07 -6.38
CA LEU A 281 16.68 4.67 -7.06
C LEU A 281 17.62 5.84 -7.37
N GLN A 282 17.18 7.09 -7.25
CA GLN A 282 18.04 8.27 -7.41
C GLN A 282 19.09 8.43 -6.27
N GLU A 283 18.93 7.73 -5.14
CA GLU A 283 19.82 7.88 -3.98
C GLU A 283 21.20 7.23 -4.22
N ASN A 284 22.25 8.06 -4.25
CA ASN A 284 23.64 7.62 -4.48
C ASN A 284 24.11 6.54 -3.49
N LYS A 285 23.71 6.64 -2.21
CA LYS A 285 24.13 5.69 -1.17
C LYS A 285 23.62 4.26 -1.41
N LEU A 286 22.63 4.05 -2.26
CA LEU A 286 22.15 2.70 -2.60
C LEU A 286 23.20 1.89 -3.36
N TYR A 287 24.03 2.57 -4.13
CA TYR A 287 25.00 1.96 -5.05
C TYR A 287 26.38 1.76 -4.41
N SER A 288 26.52 1.94 -3.10
CA SER A 288 27.77 1.62 -2.43
C SER A 288 28.02 0.10 -2.42
N ARG A 289 29.28 -0.30 -2.56
CA ARG A 289 29.71 -1.69 -2.43
C ARG A 289 29.66 -2.16 -0.98
N TYR A 290 29.62 -3.48 -0.76
CA TYR A 290 29.86 -4.03 0.58
C TYR A 290 31.33 -3.95 0.94
N GLU A 291 31.61 -3.77 2.22
CA GLU A 291 32.97 -3.80 2.76
C GLU A 291 33.66 -5.14 2.42
N GLY A 292 34.95 -5.07 2.03
CA GLY A 292 35.74 -6.25 1.65
C GLY A 292 35.50 -6.78 0.24
N THR A 293 34.68 -6.13 -0.59
CA THR A 293 34.54 -6.50 -2.02
C THR A 293 35.71 -5.97 -2.86
N PHE A 294 36.18 -6.79 -3.81
CA PHE A 294 37.27 -6.40 -4.71
C PHE A 294 36.92 -5.14 -5.53
N LEU A 295 37.94 -4.32 -5.79
CA LEU A 295 37.83 -3.18 -6.71
C LEU A 295 37.42 -3.68 -8.10
N GLY A 296 36.44 -2.98 -8.71
CA GLY A 296 35.88 -3.35 -10.01
C GLY A 296 34.54 -4.10 -9.94
N ASN A 297 34.17 -4.67 -8.79
CA ASN A 297 32.88 -5.33 -8.65
C ASN A 297 31.71 -4.32 -8.69
N CYS A 298 30.63 -4.71 -9.38
CA CYS A 298 29.39 -3.95 -9.45
C CYS A 298 28.72 -3.85 -8.07
N SER A 299 27.99 -2.76 -7.82
CA SER A 299 27.17 -2.69 -6.62
C SER A 299 26.05 -3.75 -6.69
N PRO A 300 25.60 -4.29 -5.54
CA PRO A 300 24.52 -5.28 -5.53
C PRO A 300 23.23 -4.77 -6.20
N ILE A 301 22.90 -3.50 -5.98
CA ILE A 301 21.76 -2.84 -6.63
C ILE A 301 21.99 -2.72 -8.14
N GLY A 302 23.17 -2.27 -8.56
CA GLY A 302 23.54 -2.17 -9.97
C GLY A 302 23.48 -3.51 -10.70
N GLN A 303 23.86 -4.60 -10.04
CA GLN A 303 23.74 -5.94 -10.60
C GLN A 303 22.27 -6.39 -10.71
N ALA A 304 21.45 -6.12 -9.68
CA ALA A 304 20.04 -6.47 -9.68
C ALA A 304 19.24 -5.71 -10.75
N LEU A 305 19.58 -4.43 -11.02
CA LEU A 305 18.91 -3.61 -12.04
C LEU A 305 18.96 -4.23 -13.45
N LYS A 306 20.06 -4.91 -13.79
CA LYS A 306 20.21 -5.57 -15.10
C LYS A 306 19.14 -6.63 -15.32
N THR A 307 18.94 -7.49 -14.33
CA THR A 307 17.93 -8.56 -14.39
C THR A 307 16.53 -8.01 -14.19
N PHE A 308 16.37 -7.02 -13.31
CA PHE A 308 15.09 -6.37 -13.03
C PHE A 308 14.44 -5.81 -14.28
N PHE A 309 15.12 -4.95 -15.04
CA PHE A 309 14.51 -4.32 -16.21
C PHE A 309 14.17 -5.34 -17.30
N ALA A 310 15.03 -6.33 -17.53
CA ALA A 310 14.71 -7.41 -18.47
C ALA A 310 13.44 -8.18 -18.05
N ASN A 311 13.31 -8.53 -16.76
CA ASN A 311 12.13 -9.19 -16.23
C ASN A 311 10.88 -8.30 -16.32
N LEU A 312 11.00 -7.04 -15.88
CA LEU A 312 9.90 -6.06 -15.94
C LEU A 312 9.39 -5.91 -17.36
N PHE A 313 10.25 -5.59 -18.33
CA PHE A 313 9.82 -5.39 -19.71
C PHE A 313 9.28 -6.67 -20.34
N SER A 314 9.70 -7.86 -19.90
CA SER A 314 9.08 -9.11 -20.36
C SER A 314 7.63 -9.28 -19.88
N SER A 315 7.27 -8.67 -18.74
CA SER A 315 5.94 -8.72 -18.15
C SER A 315 4.98 -7.62 -18.62
N LEU A 316 5.49 -6.56 -19.27
CA LEU A 316 4.70 -5.40 -19.69
C LEU A 316 4.14 -5.53 -21.12
N THR A 317 2.95 -4.98 -21.35
CA THR A 317 2.43 -4.75 -22.71
C THR A 317 3.22 -3.66 -23.43
N LYS A 318 3.07 -3.56 -24.76
CA LYS A 318 3.77 -2.53 -25.55
C LYS A 318 3.49 -1.11 -25.03
N ASP A 319 2.23 -0.79 -24.74
CA ASP A 319 1.84 0.53 -24.24
C ASP A 319 2.41 0.80 -22.84
N GLN A 320 2.40 -0.21 -21.97
CA GLN A 320 3.00 -0.11 -20.64
C GLN A 320 4.51 0.11 -20.69
N LYS A 321 5.23 -0.49 -21.65
CA LYS A 321 6.67 -0.26 -21.86
C LYS A 321 6.95 1.19 -22.26
N VAL A 322 6.18 1.73 -23.21
CA VAL A 322 6.29 3.12 -23.66
C VAL A 322 6.04 4.07 -22.49
N GLU A 323 4.97 3.81 -21.72
CA GLU A 323 4.61 4.62 -20.57
C GLU A 323 5.66 4.54 -19.44
N TYR A 324 6.20 3.35 -19.18
CA TYR A 324 7.27 3.19 -18.19
C TYR A 324 8.52 3.99 -18.58
N LEU A 325 8.97 3.89 -19.84
CA LEU A 325 10.13 4.63 -20.34
C LEU A 325 9.91 6.14 -20.31
N ARG A 326 8.71 6.60 -20.69
CA ARG A 326 8.31 8.01 -20.60
C ARG A 326 8.46 8.52 -19.18
N ASN A 327 7.85 7.82 -18.21
CA ASN A 327 7.91 8.19 -16.80
C ASN A 327 9.34 8.19 -16.26
N LEU A 328 10.14 7.19 -16.61
CA LEU A 328 11.54 7.13 -16.22
C LEU A 328 12.35 8.32 -16.72
N LEU A 329 12.24 8.65 -18.01
CA LEU A 329 12.98 9.76 -18.59
C LEU A 329 12.48 11.12 -18.06
N GLN A 330 11.16 11.27 -17.91
CA GLN A 330 10.56 12.48 -17.35
C GLN A 330 11.01 12.72 -15.92
N ILE A 331 11.02 11.68 -15.07
CA ILE A 331 11.53 11.77 -13.69
C ILE A 331 13.01 12.19 -13.67
N ILE A 332 13.83 11.70 -14.61
CA ILE A 332 15.24 12.13 -14.73
C ILE A 332 15.35 13.59 -15.17
N CYS A 333 14.46 14.08 -16.03
CA CYS A 333 14.43 15.49 -16.44
C CYS A 333 13.97 16.41 -15.29
N ASP A 334 12.94 15.99 -14.55
CA ASP A 334 12.30 16.81 -13.52
C ASP A 334 13.08 16.86 -12.20
N ASN A 335 14.01 15.91 -11.99
CA ASN A 335 14.78 15.77 -10.76
C ASN A 335 16.29 15.83 -11.04
N SER A 336 17.08 16.25 -10.05
CA SER A 336 18.54 16.34 -10.17
C SER A 336 19.24 15.00 -9.89
N TRP A 337 19.18 14.09 -10.86
CA TRP A 337 19.78 12.76 -10.72
C TRP A 337 21.32 12.80 -10.66
N GLY A 338 21.88 12.06 -9.71
CA GLY A 338 23.33 11.85 -9.62
C GLY A 338 23.86 10.96 -10.75
N SER A 339 25.12 11.15 -11.13
CA SER A 339 25.78 10.36 -12.19
C SER A 339 25.82 8.86 -11.89
N ILE A 340 25.96 8.47 -10.62
CA ILE A 340 26.06 7.07 -10.20
C ILE A 340 24.74 6.30 -10.49
N PRO A 341 23.56 6.73 -9.95
CA PRO A 341 22.27 6.14 -10.30
C PRO A 341 22.01 6.07 -11.80
N MET A 342 22.30 7.16 -12.53
CA MET A 342 22.07 7.20 -13.98
C MET A 342 22.85 6.11 -14.70
N VAL A 343 24.15 5.95 -14.40
CA VAL A 343 24.97 4.90 -15.02
C VAL A 343 24.38 3.52 -14.78
N PHE A 344 23.99 3.20 -13.55
CA PHE A 344 23.44 1.88 -13.23
C PHE A 344 22.05 1.63 -13.82
N VAL A 345 21.18 2.65 -13.85
CA VAL A 345 19.84 2.55 -14.45
C VAL A 345 19.94 2.36 -15.96
N PHE A 346 20.73 3.18 -16.66
CA PHE A 346 20.89 3.04 -18.11
C PHE A 346 21.66 1.78 -18.49
N GLN A 347 22.64 1.35 -17.69
CA GLN A 347 23.27 0.04 -17.85
C GLN A 347 22.25 -1.08 -17.65
N GLY A 348 21.32 -0.98 -16.69
CA GLY A 348 20.26 -1.95 -16.52
C GLY A 348 19.34 -2.00 -17.75
N LEU A 349 18.90 -0.84 -18.23
CA LEU A 349 18.07 -0.72 -19.43
C LEU A 349 18.76 -1.27 -20.69
N SER A 350 20.09 -1.20 -20.80
CA SER A 350 20.81 -1.76 -21.95
C SER A 350 20.71 -3.30 -22.06
N HIS A 351 20.25 -3.98 -21.00
CA HIS A 351 20.01 -5.43 -21.00
C HIS A 351 18.57 -5.80 -21.38
N VAL A 352 17.70 -4.81 -21.59
CA VAL A 352 16.35 -5.04 -22.11
C VAL A 352 16.46 -5.45 -23.59
N PRO A 353 15.78 -6.53 -24.03
CA PRO A 353 15.77 -6.92 -25.44
C PRO A 353 15.27 -5.79 -26.34
N ALA A 354 15.83 -5.71 -27.56
CA ALA A 354 15.43 -4.70 -28.52
C ALA A 354 13.93 -4.81 -28.87
N ASP A 355 13.20 -3.70 -28.74
CA ASP A 355 11.75 -3.61 -28.97
C ASP A 355 11.45 -2.23 -29.58
N PRO A 356 10.59 -2.11 -30.62
CA PRO A 356 10.19 -0.83 -31.21
C PRO A 356 9.24 -0.03 -30.29
N VAL A 357 9.75 0.38 -29.13
CA VAL A 357 9.05 1.22 -28.13
C VAL A 357 9.51 2.68 -28.17
N VAL A 358 10.70 2.97 -28.70
CA VAL A 358 11.26 4.32 -28.75
C VAL A 358 10.66 5.12 -29.91
N GLY A 359 9.69 5.98 -29.60
CA GLY A 359 9.08 6.93 -30.55
C GLY A 359 9.69 8.34 -30.50
N PRO A 360 9.22 9.28 -31.34
CA PRO A 360 9.74 10.65 -31.41
C PRO A 360 9.71 11.41 -30.08
N GLU A 361 8.67 11.20 -29.28
CA GLU A 361 8.52 11.84 -27.97
C GLU A 361 9.57 11.35 -26.97
N LEU A 362 9.82 10.03 -26.91
CA LEU A 362 10.89 9.48 -26.06
C LEU A 362 12.27 9.95 -26.54
N LEU A 363 12.49 10.11 -27.84
CA LEU A 363 13.74 10.68 -28.37
C LEU A 363 13.94 12.15 -27.92
N GLN A 364 12.87 12.94 -27.82
CA GLN A 364 12.95 14.29 -27.28
C GLN A 364 13.32 14.27 -25.79
N LEU A 365 12.71 13.38 -25.00
CA LEU A 365 13.06 13.22 -23.58
C LEU A 365 14.52 12.75 -23.41
N ILE A 366 14.98 11.79 -24.22
CA ILE A 366 16.39 11.36 -24.20
C ILE A 366 17.31 12.54 -24.49
N ARG A 367 17.00 13.36 -25.49
CA ARG A 367 17.76 14.57 -25.79
C ARG A 367 17.80 15.52 -24.59
N GLN A 368 16.68 15.73 -23.91
CA GLN A 368 16.62 16.57 -22.71
C GLN A 368 17.47 16.00 -21.58
N VAL A 369 17.36 14.70 -21.28
CA VAL A 369 18.20 14.02 -20.28
C VAL A 369 19.68 14.24 -20.59
N LEU A 370 20.11 14.07 -21.85
CA LEU A 370 21.50 14.30 -22.25
C LEU A 370 21.92 15.76 -22.09
N GLN A 371 21.06 16.72 -22.43
CA GLN A 371 21.33 18.15 -22.23
C GLN A 371 21.47 18.50 -20.75
N THR A 372 20.59 17.96 -19.89
CA THR A 372 20.68 18.09 -18.44
C THR A 372 22.01 17.53 -17.93
N CYS A 373 22.37 16.30 -18.32
CA CYS A 373 23.64 15.67 -17.94
C CYS A 373 24.86 16.50 -18.35
N LEU A 374 24.88 17.00 -19.59
CA LEU A 374 25.96 17.83 -20.11
C LEU A 374 26.10 19.14 -19.34
N THR A 375 25.00 19.73 -18.87
CA THR A 375 25.01 20.98 -18.10
C THR A 375 25.67 20.83 -16.72
N PHE A 376 25.60 19.63 -16.13
CA PHE A 376 26.19 19.32 -14.82
C PHE A 376 27.61 18.76 -14.86
N HIS A 377 28.14 18.38 -16.02
CA HIS A 377 29.53 17.95 -16.16
C HIS A 377 30.47 19.17 -16.19
N GLU A 378 31.64 19.11 -15.54
CA GLU A 378 32.66 20.17 -15.66
C GLU A 378 33.00 20.39 -17.13
N ILE A 379 33.16 21.66 -17.55
CA ILE A 379 33.42 22.06 -18.94
C ILE A 379 34.59 21.26 -19.55
N VAL A 380 35.60 20.91 -18.74
CA VAL A 380 36.80 20.16 -19.14
C VAL A 380 36.50 18.70 -19.54
N THR A 381 35.37 18.13 -19.08
CA THR A 381 34.95 16.76 -19.43
C THR A 381 33.98 16.70 -20.62
N ARG A 382 33.59 17.85 -21.18
CA ARG A 382 32.62 17.94 -22.29
C ARG A 382 33.24 17.74 -23.68
N GLY A 383 34.55 17.55 -23.76
CA GLY A 383 35.32 17.43 -25.01
C GLY A 383 36.07 18.71 -25.33
#